data_AF-A0A954U7Q4-F1
#
_entry.id   AF-A0A954U7Q4-F1
#
_cell.length_a   1.000
_cell.length_b   1.000
_cell.length_c   1.000
_cell.angle_alpha   90.00
_cell.angle_beta   90.00
_cell.angle_gamma   90.00
#
_symmetry.space_group_name_H-M   'P 1'
#
loop_
_entity.id
_entity.type
_entity.pdbx_description
1 polymer ?
#
loop_
_entity_poly.entity_id
_entity_poly.type
_entity_poly.pdbx_seq_one_letter_code
_entity_poly.pdbx_strand_id
1 'polypeptide(L)'
;RIGDVLLTVSEDLVRANRLTDPTVLIDELHYGRIAQDDFYTLPRGVEQLTLSVLANDAIPSDATIVSVDQPASRAQVTIAADGKSLTYSRPLFSNDMFADTFTYTIESGGRTSTATVTIYLQPEPTPDENQPYNDRFRVEPGSTKNRLEVLANDFPGVEFVQAPQVTEVSTPDAGGTVAVSDDGQAVVYTPAEDFVGTETFTYTVDSGASATVVVVVGRPSPVIGVDVKVVDANGLPVNDVKTGDEIWVEVHVEDLRNSPEGVFAAYVNLQYDPERATPSGRIEYGSEFANARRGSETQTGRFDSVGASADLTATQGKQLLFRMPFTAATSGELRFDVTPVEDSPASEMLVFGVNSAIDPEAVRVTSAPLDIRNGFHNRDRRTDTDGDGEVSAIDALMVINELNRTGSRRLRGVAVRMAEAESSVSPMVDVNNDEFVSPIDALLIINELNARAAAAGESGGESTVTAASGLAMSLKSSSLSSTLATHGDLRRASPSVVVDEVSPSVAWVASDQLGGVGASDGEAERFALSGANGMDWHAAADEFFAGLERLGE
;
A
#
# COMPACT_ATOMS: atom_id res chain seq x y z
N ARG A 1 -17.90 -41.10 -23.84
CA ARG A 1 -17.10 -42.12 -23.10
C ARG A 1 -15.66 -41.64 -23.15
N ILE A 2 -15.01 -41.46 -22.00
CA ILE A 2 -13.63 -40.98 -21.91
C ILE A 2 -12.86 -42.07 -21.15
N GLY A 3 -11.93 -42.75 -21.82
CA GLY A 3 -11.34 -43.99 -21.31
C GLY A 3 -12.40 -45.03 -20.92
N ASP A 4 -12.29 -45.56 -19.71
CA ASP A 4 -13.27 -46.49 -19.13
C ASP A 4 -14.52 -45.83 -18.55
N VAL A 5 -14.56 -44.50 -18.45
CA VAL A 5 -15.68 -43.76 -17.85
C VAL A 5 -16.77 -43.46 -18.88
N LEU A 6 -18.01 -43.81 -18.53
CA LEU A 6 -19.20 -43.50 -19.31
C LEU A 6 -19.93 -42.29 -18.71
N LEU A 7 -19.68 -41.11 -19.28
CA LEU A 7 -20.44 -39.89 -18.98
C LEU A 7 -21.75 -39.85 -19.77
N THR A 8 -22.81 -39.35 -19.14
CA THR A 8 -24.15 -39.19 -19.74
C THR A 8 -24.56 -37.72 -19.63
N VAL A 9 -24.92 -37.10 -20.76
CA VAL A 9 -25.36 -35.69 -20.80
C VAL A 9 -26.90 -35.66 -20.91
N SER A 10 -27.57 -34.76 -20.19
CA SER A 10 -29.02 -34.62 -20.24
C SER A 10 -29.50 -34.05 -21.58
N GLU A 11 -30.62 -34.55 -22.12
CA GLU A 11 -31.21 -34.02 -23.37
C GLU A 11 -31.57 -32.52 -23.28
N ASP A 12 -31.90 -32.02 -22.09
CA ASP A 12 -32.22 -30.61 -21.87
C ASP A 12 -31.02 -29.69 -22.14
N LEU A 13 -29.81 -30.09 -21.74
CA LEU A 13 -28.57 -29.34 -22.00
C LEU A 13 -28.23 -29.32 -23.50
N VAL A 14 -28.49 -30.43 -24.21
CA VAL A 14 -28.32 -30.56 -25.66
C VAL A 14 -29.29 -29.65 -26.41
N ARG A 15 -30.57 -29.61 -25.97
CA ARG A 15 -31.60 -28.75 -26.56
C ARG A 15 -31.37 -27.27 -26.29
N ALA A 16 -31.02 -26.89 -25.06
CA ALA A 16 -30.80 -25.50 -24.66
C ALA A 16 -29.72 -24.83 -25.51
N ASN A 17 -28.65 -25.58 -25.82
CA ASN A 17 -27.49 -25.09 -26.58
C ASN A 17 -27.54 -25.44 -28.09
N ARG A 18 -28.65 -26.00 -28.59
CA ARG A 18 -28.86 -26.35 -30.02
C ARG A 18 -27.76 -27.23 -30.64
N LEU A 19 -27.20 -28.15 -29.86
CA LEU A 19 -26.06 -28.96 -30.29
C LEU A 19 -26.50 -30.01 -31.33
N THR A 20 -25.95 -29.93 -32.54
CA THR A 20 -26.21 -30.90 -33.63
C THR A 20 -25.32 -32.15 -33.59
N ASP A 21 -24.17 -32.08 -32.90
CA ASP A 21 -23.35 -33.25 -32.55
C ASP A 21 -22.75 -33.05 -31.14
N PRO A 22 -23.14 -33.85 -30.14
CA PRO A 22 -22.67 -33.71 -28.77
C PRO A 22 -21.26 -34.26 -28.53
N THR A 23 -20.60 -34.88 -29.52
CA THR A 23 -19.23 -35.40 -29.35
C THR A 23 -18.17 -34.30 -29.38
N VAL A 24 -18.39 -33.23 -30.15
CA VAL A 24 -17.43 -32.12 -30.29
C VAL A 24 -17.32 -31.28 -29.02
N LEU A 25 -18.44 -31.01 -28.34
CA LEU A 25 -18.47 -30.12 -27.16
C LEU A 25 -17.88 -30.74 -25.88
N ILE A 26 -17.78 -32.07 -25.80
CA ILE A 26 -17.24 -32.76 -24.62
C ILE A 26 -15.71 -32.65 -24.58
N ASP A 27 -15.03 -32.64 -25.72
CA ASP A 27 -13.57 -32.41 -25.76
C ASP A 27 -13.24 -30.92 -25.44
N GLU A 28 -14.01 -29.94 -25.95
CA GLU A 28 -13.84 -28.51 -25.59
C GLU A 28 -14.05 -28.23 -24.09
N LEU A 29 -15.03 -28.87 -23.45
CA LEU A 29 -15.34 -28.68 -22.03
C LEU A 29 -14.38 -29.41 -21.06
N HIS A 30 -13.55 -30.33 -21.54
CA HIS A 30 -12.58 -31.06 -20.69
C HIS A 30 -11.14 -30.56 -20.85
N TYR A 31 -10.78 -29.98 -22.00
CA TYR A 31 -9.40 -29.54 -22.29
C TYR A 31 -9.26 -28.06 -22.62
N GLY A 32 -10.36 -27.32 -22.76
CA GLY A 32 -10.34 -25.92 -23.17
C GLY A 32 -9.73 -25.71 -24.57
N ARG A 33 -9.29 -24.49 -24.87
CA ARG A 33 -8.33 -24.29 -25.96
C ARG A 33 -6.97 -24.77 -25.46
N ILE A 34 -6.48 -25.85 -26.07
CA ILE A 34 -5.23 -26.50 -25.67
C ILE A 34 -4.03 -25.57 -25.95
N ALA A 35 -4.05 -24.87 -27.09
CA ALA A 35 -3.16 -23.75 -27.39
C ALA A 35 -3.77 -22.41 -26.94
N GLN A 36 -3.02 -21.58 -26.24
CA GLN A 36 -3.42 -20.26 -25.74
C GLN A 36 -2.69 -19.13 -26.47
N ASP A 37 -3.32 -17.96 -26.59
CA ASP A 37 -2.71 -16.83 -27.29
C ASP A 37 -1.48 -16.30 -26.53
N ASP A 38 -0.42 -16.00 -27.29
CA ASP A 38 0.91 -15.61 -26.82
C ASP A 38 1.17 -14.10 -26.95
N PHE A 39 1.97 -13.57 -26.03
CA PHE A 39 2.45 -12.19 -26.07
C PHE A 39 3.96 -12.11 -25.81
N TYR A 40 4.70 -11.56 -26.78
CA TYR A 40 6.13 -11.30 -26.66
C TYR A 40 6.46 -9.84 -26.98
N THR A 41 7.63 -9.39 -26.56
CA THR A 41 8.24 -8.14 -27.01
C THR A 41 9.55 -8.48 -27.71
N LEU A 42 9.78 -7.92 -28.91
CA LEU A 42 11.08 -7.99 -29.58
C LEU A 42 11.89 -6.73 -29.22
N PRO A 43 12.99 -6.85 -28.43
CA PRO A 43 13.79 -5.69 -28.04
C PRO A 43 14.50 -5.05 -29.24
N ARG A 44 14.73 -3.74 -29.18
CA ARG A 44 15.50 -2.96 -30.18
C ARG A 44 16.84 -3.66 -30.52
N GLY A 45 17.20 -3.71 -31.80
CA GLY A 45 18.47 -4.30 -32.27
C GLY A 45 18.55 -5.83 -32.21
N VAL A 46 17.48 -6.53 -31.83
CA VAL A 46 17.40 -7.99 -31.88
C VAL A 46 16.84 -8.43 -33.24
N GLU A 47 17.69 -9.06 -34.06
CA GLU A 47 17.35 -9.57 -35.39
C GLU A 47 16.49 -10.85 -35.37
N GLN A 48 16.59 -11.65 -34.29
CA GLN A 48 15.94 -12.95 -34.20
C GLN A 48 15.61 -13.30 -32.74
N LEU A 49 14.39 -13.81 -32.50
CA LEU A 49 13.89 -14.18 -31.18
C LEU A 49 13.31 -15.60 -31.20
N THR A 50 13.67 -16.40 -30.18
CA THR A 50 13.07 -17.71 -29.93
C THR A 50 11.87 -17.53 -29.00
N LEU A 51 10.74 -18.13 -29.37
CA LEU A 51 9.45 -18.01 -28.69
C LEU A 51 9.04 -19.36 -28.11
N SER A 52 8.80 -19.40 -26.80
CA SER A 52 8.38 -20.60 -26.07
C SER A 52 6.86 -20.68 -25.99
N VAL A 53 6.20 -20.70 -27.15
CA VAL A 53 4.73 -20.63 -27.33
C VAL A 53 3.94 -21.74 -26.64
N LEU A 54 4.61 -22.76 -26.12
CA LEU A 54 3.98 -23.87 -25.39
C LEU A 54 4.01 -23.67 -23.86
N ALA A 55 4.49 -22.54 -23.35
CA ALA A 55 4.72 -22.33 -21.92
C ALA A 55 3.44 -21.99 -21.12
N ASN A 56 2.45 -21.41 -21.78
CA ASN A 56 1.09 -21.10 -21.28
C ASN A 56 0.05 -22.15 -21.73
N ASP A 57 0.44 -23.15 -22.51
CA ASP A 57 -0.45 -24.15 -23.09
C ASP A 57 -0.80 -25.28 -22.10
N ALA A 58 -2.07 -25.72 -22.11
CA ALA A 58 -2.56 -26.83 -21.30
C ALA A 58 -2.36 -28.19 -22.00
N ILE A 59 -1.11 -28.47 -22.42
CA ILE A 59 -0.77 -29.55 -23.35
C ILE A 59 -0.23 -30.84 -22.71
N PRO A 60 -0.51 -32.01 -23.30
CA PRO A 60 0.25 -33.23 -23.05
C PRO A 60 1.73 -33.10 -23.49
N SER A 61 2.63 -33.79 -22.78
CA SER A 61 4.09 -33.67 -23.01
C SER A 61 4.59 -34.10 -24.40
N ASP A 62 3.78 -34.82 -25.18
CA ASP A 62 4.08 -35.27 -26.55
C ASP A 62 3.70 -34.23 -27.62
N ALA A 63 3.05 -33.12 -27.24
CA ALA A 63 2.65 -32.08 -28.18
C ALA A 63 3.85 -31.45 -28.91
N THR A 64 3.65 -31.18 -30.19
CA THR A 64 4.63 -30.53 -31.08
C THR A 64 3.93 -29.50 -31.97
N ILE A 65 4.67 -28.47 -32.39
CA ILE A 65 4.18 -27.48 -33.34
C ILE A 65 4.27 -28.09 -34.75
N VAL A 66 3.14 -28.13 -35.46
CA VAL A 66 3.03 -28.77 -36.79
C VAL A 66 2.89 -27.78 -37.94
N SER A 67 2.41 -26.56 -37.68
CA SER A 67 2.39 -25.48 -38.67
C SER A 67 2.46 -24.11 -38.03
N VAL A 68 2.99 -23.14 -38.77
CA VAL A 68 3.00 -21.72 -38.40
C VAL A 68 2.77 -20.88 -39.64
N ASP A 69 1.84 -19.93 -39.55
CA ASP A 69 1.57 -18.97 -40.62
C ASP A 69 2.61 -17.85 -40.61
N GLN A 70 2.85 -17.24 -41.78
CA GLN A 70 3.78 -16.12 -41.88
C GLN A 70 3.03 -14.80 -41.64
N PRO A 71 3.58 -13.89 -40.81
CA PRO A 71 2.98 -12.59 -40.55
C PRO A 71 2.97 -11.69 -41.80
N ALA A 72 2.02 -10.75 -41.84
CA ALA A 72 1.87 -9.80 -42.95
C ALA A 72 3.05 -8.82 -43.08
N SER A 73 3.81 -8.63 -42.00
CA SER A 73 5.02 -7.80 -41.89
C SER A 73 6.20 -8.24 -42.77
N ARG A 74 6.14 -9.47 -43.32
CA ARG A 74 7.24 -10.16 -44.02
C ARG A 74 8.42 -10.53 -43.10
N ALA A 75 8.24 -10.48 -41.79
CA ALA A 75 9.04 -11.29 -40.87
C ALA A 75 8.93 -12.78 -41.25
N GLN A 76 10.00 -13.54 -41.07
CA GLN A 76 9.99 -14.99 -41.25
C GLN A 76 9.82 -15.66 -39.89
N VAL A 77 8.89 -16.60 -39.81
CA VAL A 77 8.67 -17.46 -38.63
C VAL A 77 8.91 -18.91 -39.02
N THR A 78 9.78 -19.59 -38.29
CA THR A 78 10.10 -21.01 -38.51
C THR A 78 9.95 -21.80 -37.21
N ILE A 79 9.41 -23.01 -37.32
CA ILE A 79 9.43 -23.99 -36.21
C ILE A 79 10.90 -24.35 -35.94
N ALA A 80 11.32 -24.25 -34.68
CA ALA A 80 12.69 -24.56 -34.28
C ALA A 80 12.97 -26.07 -34.36
N ALA A 81 14.25 -26.44 -34.35
CA ALA A 81 14.68 -27.84 -34.48
C ALA A 81 14.24 -28.75 -33.31
N ASP A 82 13.74 -28.19 -32.21
CA ASP A 82 13.14 -28.90 -31.08
C ASP A 82 11.68 -29.35 -31.33
N GLY A 83 11.01 -28.81 -32.37
CA GLY A 83 9.59 -29.02 -32.63
C GLY A 83 8.63 -28.42 -31.59
N LYS A 84 9.15 -27.57 -30.68
CA LYS A 84 8.45 -27.06 -29.50
C LYS A 84 8.58 -25.55 -29.29
N SER A 85 9.51 -24.90 -29.98
CA SER A 85 9.68 -23.45 -29.99
C SER A 85 9.48 -22.90 -31.41
N LEU A 86 9.13 -21.62 -31.51
CA LEU A 86 9.19 -20.88 -32.78
C LEU A 86 10.42 -19.97 -32.80
N THR A 87 10.86 -19.61 -34.00
CA THR A 87 11.90 -18.61 -34.21
C THR A 87 11.34 -17.53 -35.14
N TYR A 88 11.26 -16.30 -34.65
CA TYR A 88 10.79 -15.12 -35.36
C TYR A 88 11.99 -14.25 -35.75
N SER A 89 12.03 -13.77 -36.99
CA SER A 89 13.02 -12.79 -37.47
C SER A 89 12.41 -11.40 -37.58
N ARG A 90 13.20 -10.36 -37.28
CA ARG A 90 12.77 -8.96 -37.40
C ARG A 90 12.33 -8.64 -38.84
N PRO A 91 11.18 -7.95 -39.05
CA PRO A 91 10.73 -7.60 -40.40
C PRO A 91 11.59 -6.50 -41.01
N LEU A 92 11.84 -6.59 -42.33
CA LEU A 92 12.74 -5.68 -43.04
C LEU A 92 12.16 -4.28 -43.37
N PHE A 93 10.95 -3.95 -42.90
CA PHE A 93 10.28 -2.68 -43.25
C PHE A 93 9.41 -2.07 -42.13
N SER A 94 9.45 -0.73 -42.10
CA SER A 94 8.66 0.23 -41.31
C SER A 94 8.95 0.33 -39.80
N ASN A 95 9.50 1.50 -39.46
CA ASN A 95 9.62 2.13 -38.15
C ASN A 95 8.28 2.50 -37.48
N ASP A 96 7.15 2.27 -38.15
CA ASP A 96 5.79 2.63 -37.68
C ASP A 96 4.96 1.42 -37.21
N MET A 97 5.51 0.20 -37.24
CA MET A 97 4.78 -1.03 -36.89
C MET A 97 5.07 -1.45 -35.45
N PHE A 98 4.16 -1.14 -34.52
CA PHE A 98 4.32 -1.39 -33.08
C PHE A 98 3.95 -2.82 -32.64
N ALA A 99 3.27 -3.59 -33.48
CA ALA A 99 2.94 -4.98 -33.23
C ALA A 99 2.86 -5.80 -34.51
N ASP A 100 3.18 -7.08 -34.42
CA ASP A 100 3.04 -8.08 -35.48
C ASP A 100 2.28 -9.31 -34.97
N THR A 101 1.56 -10.00 -35.86
CA THR A 101 0.67 -11.12 -35.47
C THR A 101 0.70 -12.26 -36.47
N PHE A 102 0.74 -13.50 -35.96
CA PHE A 102 0.60 -14.72 -36.76
C PHE A 102 -0.01 -15.85 -35.91
N THR A 103 -0.38 -16.96 -36.55
CA THR A 103 -0.98 -18.14 -35.89
C THR A 103 -0.05 -19.35 -35.95
N TYR A 104 -0.08 -20.19 -34.91
CA TYR A 104 0.59 -21.49 -34.89
C TYR A 104 -0.40 -22.60 -34.53
N THR A 105 -0.12 -23.82 -34.98
CA THR A 105 -0.92 -25.01 -34.72
C THR A 105 -0.05 -26.10 -34.11
N ILE A 106 -0.53 -26.67 -33.01
CA ILE A 106 0.07 -27.83 -32.34
C ILE A 106 -0.68 -29.12 -32.69
N GLU A 107 -0.01 -30.26 -32.60
CA GLU A 107 -0.61 -31.59 -32.65
C GLU A 107 -0.15 -32.44 -31.45
N SER A 108 -1.10 -33.13 -30.82
CA SER A 108 -0.87 -34.22 -29.84
C SER A 108 -1.94 -35.29 -30.05
N GLY A 109 -1.54 -36.58 -29.99
CA GLY A 109 -2.47 -37.70 -30.14
C GLY A 109 -3.35 -37.70 -31.40
N GLY A 110 -2.93 -37.03 -32.48
CA GLY A 110 -3.72 -36.87 -33.72
C GLY A 110 -4.85 -35.82 -33.65
N ARG A 111 -4.83 -34.93 -32.66
CA ARG A 111 -5.71 -33.75 -32.56
C ARG A 111 -4.88 -32.48 -32.72
N THR A 112 -5.45 -31.45 -33.35
CA THR A 112 -4.81 -30.15 -33.53
C THR A 112 -5.51 -29.02 -32.76
N SER A 113 -4.73 -28.01 -32.36
CA SER A 113 -5.23 -26.76 -31.74
C SER A 113 -4.42 -25.57 -32.25
N THR A 114 -5.03 -24.38 -32.36
CA THR A 114 -4.43 -23.19 -32.98
C THR A 114 -4.59 -21.97 -32.08
N ALA A 115 -3.51 -21.22 -31.91
CA ALA A 115 -3.48 -19.96 -31.16
C ALA A 115 -2.71 -18.86 -31.91
N THR A 116 -2.88 -17.63 -31.44
CA THR A 116 -2.35 -16.40 -32.03
C THR A 116 -1.16 -15.90 -31.22
N VAL A 117 -0.05 -15.62 -31.88
CA VAL A 117 1.09 -14.91 -31.29
C VAL A 117 1.00 -13.43 -31.64
N THR A 118 1.08 -12.57 -30.63
CA THR A 118 1.28 -11.12 -30.78
C THR A 118 2.68 -10.75 -30.33
N ILE A 119 3.45 -10.09 -31.20
CA ILE A 119 4.79 -9.57 -30.89
C ILE A 119 4.76 -8.06 -30.93
N TYR A 120 4.96 -7.42 -29.78
CA TYR A 120 5.20 -5.98 -29.72
C TYR A 120 6.62 -5.67 -30.19
N LEU A 121 6.73 -4.85 -31.22
CA LEU A 121 8.00 -4.46 -31.81
C LEU A 121 8.44 -3.14 -31.20
N GLN A 122 9.61 -3.12 -30.56
CA GLN A 122 10.28 -1.85 -30.29
C GLN A 122 10.81 -1.29 -31.62
N PRO A 123 10.46 -0.03 -31.96
CA PRO A 123 10.85 0.57 -33.23
C PRO A 123 12.37 0.67 -33.36
N GLU A 124 12.88 0.41 -34.56
CA GLU A 124 14.27 0.71 -34.89
C GLU A 124 14.47 2.22 -35.05
N PRO A 125 15.66 2.75 -34.71
CA PRO A 125 15.95 4.16 -34.77
C PRO A 125 15.93 4.70 -36.20
N THR A 126 15.48 5.94 -36.37
CA THR A 126 15.60 6.62 -37.67
C THR A 126 17.07 7.02 -37.93
N PRO A 127 17.55 7.08 -39.19
CA PRO A 127 18.95 7.40 -39.51
C PRO A 127 19.51 8.76 -39.06
N ASP A 128 18.73 9.59 -38.37
CA ASP A 128 19.14 10.88 -37.76
C ASP A 128 19.57 10.73 -36.28
N GLU A 129 19.57 9.52 -35.72
CA GLU A 129 19.83 9.24 -34.29
C GLU A 129 21.32 9.32 -33.86
N ASN A 130 22.12 10.16 -34.52
CA ASN A 130 23.48 10.53 -34.08
C ASN A 130 23.51 11.86 -33.30
N GLN A 131 22.33 12.36 -32.91
CA GLN A 131 22.17 13.57 -32.12
C GLN A 131 21.84 13.20 -30.67
N PRO A 132 22.49 13.81 -29.66
CA PRO A 132 22.10 13.64 -28.27
C PRO A 132 20.68 14.21 -28.04
N TYR A 133 19.99 13.68 -27.04
CA TYR A 133 18.63 14.07 -26.69
C TYR A 133 18.61 15.17 -25.63
N ASN A 134 17.59 16.04 -25.69
CA ASN A 134 17.42 17.09 -24.68
C ASN A 134 17.10 16.49 -23.31
N ASP A 135 17.79 17.00 -22.29
CA ASP A 135 17.70 16.53 -20.92
C ASP A 135 16.91 17.47 -20.01
N ARG A 136 16.40 16.90 -18.92
CA ARG A 136 15.83 17.67 -17.82
C ARG A 136 16.22 17.08 -16.47
N PHE A 137 16.77 17.92 -15.60
CA PHE A 137 17.14 17.57 -14.24
C PHE A 137 16.53 18.52 -13.22
N ARG A 138 16.52 18.11 -11.96
CA ARG A 138 16.21 18.96 -10.81
C ARG A 138 17.33 18.86 -9.78
N VAL A 139 17.68 19.98 -9.15
CA VAL A 139 18.63 20.03 -8.04
C VAL A 139 18.11 20.94 -6.93
N GLU A 140 18.59 20.77 -5.70
CA GLU A 140 18.21 21.63 -4.58
C GLU A 140 18.93 23.01 -4.65
N PRO A 141 18.31 24.10 -4.17
CA PRO A 141 18.95 25.42 -4.12
C PRO A 141 20.20 25.39 -3.21
N GLY A 142 21.29 26.03 -3.64
CA GLY A 142 22.55 26.00 -2.90
C GLY A 142 23.28 24.64 -2.85
N SER A 143 22.78 23.62 -3.57
CA SER A 143 23.52 22.39 -3.81
C SER A 143 24.82 22.66 -4.59
N THR A 144 25.79 21.76 -4.51
CA THR A 144 27.06 21.90 -5.25
C THR A 144 27.49 20.58 -5.86
N LYS A 145 28.07 20.63 -7.07
CA LYS A 145 28.62 19.48 -7.81
C LYS A 145 27.61 18.36 -8.05
N ASN A 146 26.39 18.72 -8.42
CA ASN A 146 25.37 17.78 -8.85
C ASN A 146 25.84 17.10 -10.15
N ARG A 147 26.06 15.79 -10.12
CA ARG A 147 26.36 15.01 -11.33
C ARG A 147 25.05 14.72 -12.06
N LEU A 148 24.96 15.17 -13.31
CA LEU A 148 23.80 14.99 -14.17
C LEU A 148 24.19 14.04 -15.30
N GLU A 149 23.59 12.84 -15.32
CA GLU A 149 23.86 11.78 -16.30
C GLU A 149 23.17 12.10 -17.64
N VAL A 150 23.61 13.16 -18.31
CA VAL A 150 23.07 13.65 -19.61
C VAL A 150 23.09 12.60 -20.72
N LEU A 151 23.93 11.56 -20.61
CA LEU A 151 23.99 10.49 -21.60
C LEU A 151 23.03 9.32 -21.31
N ALA A 152 22.19 9.40 -20.27
CA ALA A 152 21.34 8.27 -19.86
C ALA A 152 20.21 7.94 -20.86
N ASN A 153 19.84 8.92 -21.69
CA ASN A 153 18.90 8.84 -22.81
C ASN A 153 19.63 8.71 -24.18
N ASP A 154 20.96 8.89 -24.21
CA ASP A 154 21.79 8.89 -25.42
C ASP A 154 22.39 7.51 -25.71
N PHE A 155 21.82 6.82 -26.68
CA PHE A 155 22.32 5.52 -27.11
C PHE A 155 23.24 5.63 -28.34
N PRO A 156 24.33 4.85 -28.41
CA PRO A 156 25.15 4.81 -29.62
C PRO A 156 24.33 4.27 -30.80
N GLY A 157 24.35 5.02 -31.92
CA GLY A 157 23.71 4.61 -33.17
C GLY A 157 24.33 3.33 -33.74
N VAL A 158 23.58 2.59 -34.57
CA VAL A 158 23.94 1.23 -35.03
C VAL A 158 25.23 1.12 -35.86
N GLU A 159 25.82 2.23 -36.31
CA GLU A 159 27.13 2.27 -36.99
C GLU A 159 28.31 2.59 -36.04
N PHE A 160 28.05 2.97 -34.79
CA PHE A 160 29.08 3.35 -33.80
C PHE A 160 29.14 2.37 -32.63
N VAL A 161 30.30 1.73 -32.44
CA VAL A 161 30.54 0.73 -31.38
C VAL A 161 30.90 1.38 -30.03
N GLN A 162 31.02 2.70 -29.97
CA GLN A 162 31.39 3.45 -28.77
C GLN A 162 30.21 4.29 -28.28
N ALA A 163 29.91 4.19 -26.99
CA ALA A 163 28.97 5.09 -26.32
C ALA A 163 29.49 6.54 -26.38
N PRO A 164 28.60 7.53 -26.53
CA PRO A 164 29.00 8.93 -26.63
C PRO A 164 29.84 9.39 -25.42
N GLN A 165 30.65 10.42 -25.65
CA GLN A 165 31.39 11.12 -24.60
C GLN A 165 31.02 12.60 -24.64
N VAL A 166 30.70 13.19 -23.49
CA VAL A 166 30.56 14.65 -23.38
C VAL A 166 31.94 15.28 -23.56
N THR A 167 32.04 16.25 -24.47
CA THR A 167 33.29 16.94 -24.82
C THR A 167 33.29 18.43 -24.49
N GLU A 168 32.13 19.08 -24.58
CA GLU A 168 31.98 20.51 -24.29
C GLU A 168 30.62 20.78 -23.60
N VAL A 169 30.57 21.86 -22.82
CA VAL A 169 29.36 22.42 -22.21
C VAL A 169 29.36 23.93 -22.38
N SER A 170 28.21 24.51 -22.67
CA SER A 170 28.03 25.96 -22.75
C SER A 170 27.80 26.58 -21.36
N THR A 171 27.89 27.92 -21.30
CA THR A 171 27.61 28.66 -20.06
C THR A 171 26.11 28.65 -19.74
N PRO A 172 25.69 28.26 -18.52
CA PRO A 172 24.31 28.32 -18.08
C PRO A 172 23.72 29.73 -18.08
N ASP A 173 22.43 29.84 -18.44
CA ASP A 173 21.77 31.12 -18.74
C ASP A 173 21.32 31.96 -17.53
N ALA A 174 21.40 31.41 -16.31
CA ALA A 174 21.05 32.07 -15.04
C ALA A 174 22.23 32.25 -14.06
N GLY A 175 23.46 31.99 -14.50
CA GLY A 175 24.69 32.22 -13.73
C GLY A 175 25.20 31.03 -12.91
N GLY A 176 24.58 29.85 -13.04
CA GLY A 176 25.16 28.60 -12.55
C GLY A 176 26.48 28.24 -13.22
N THR A 177 27.16 27.25 -12.68
CA THR A 177 28.42 26.73 -13.24
C THR A 177 28.25 25.27 -13.63
N VAL A 178 28.79 24.90 -14.79
CA VAL A 178 28.80 23.53 -15.29
C VAL A 178 30.17 23.18 -15.85
N ALA A 179 30.58 21.94 -15.68
CA ALA A 179 31.78 21.36 -16.28
C ALA A 179 31.49 19.93 -16.75
N VAL A 180 32.25 19.43 -17.71
CA VAL A 180 32.26 17.99 -18.05
C VAL A 180 32.84 17.21 -16.86
N SER A 181 32.31 16.02 -16.57
CA SER A 181 32.86 15.15 -15.52
C SER A 181 34.23 14.55 -15.91
N ASP A 182 35.05 14.17 -14.92
CA ASP A 182 36.40 13.62 -15.15
C ASP A 182 36.44 12.36 -16.04
N ASP A 183 35.33 11.64 -16.14
CA ASP A 183 35.13 10.43 -16.94
C ASP A 183 34.45 10.68 -18.31
N GLY A 184 34.05 11.92 -18.63
CA GLY A 184 33.36 12.26 -19.87
C GLY A 184 31.92 11.73 -20.01
N GLN A 185 31.37 11.10 -18.97
CA GLN A 185 30.05 10.44 -19.01
C GLN A 185 28.88 11.28 -18.50
N ALA A 186 29.16 12.45 -17.91
CA ALA A 186 28.17 13.32 -17.30
C ALA A 186 28.60 14.78 -17.35
N VAL A 187 27.74 15.66 -16.84
CA VAL A 187 28.10 17.04 -16.49
C VAL A 187 27.97 17.26 -14.99
N VAL A 188 28.83 18.08 -14.43
CA VAL A 188 28.86 18.45 -13.02
C VAL A 188 28.37 19.90 -12.90
N TYR A 189 27.17 20.07 -12.36
CA TYR A 189 26.45 21.34 -12.28
C TYR A 189 26.35 21.86 -10.84
N THR A 190 26.54 23.17 -10.67
CA THR A 190 26.34 23.90 -9.40
C THR A 190 25.51 25.15 -9.69
N PRO A 191 24.28 25.27 -9.13
CA PRO A 191 23.47 26.47 -9.29
C PRO A 191 24.16 27.72 -8.71
N ALA A 192 23.74 28.89 -9.16
CA ALA A 192 24.15 30.16 -8.56
C ALA A 192 23.66 30.27 -7.10
N GLU A 193 24.39 31.04 -6.29
CA GLU A 193 24.00 31.34 -4.90
C GLU A 193 22.61 32.01 -4.87
N ASP A 194 21.75 31.54 -3.97
CA ASP A 194 20.33 31.94 -3.82
C ASP A 194 19.42 31.78 -5.07
N PHE A 195 19.88 31.15 -6.16
CA PHE A 195 19.04 30.95 -7.33
C PHE A 195 17.98 29.86 -7.13
N VAL A 196 16.75 30.17 -7.54
CA VAL A 196 15.59 29.26 -7.59
C VAL A 196 14.84 29.57 -8.89
N GLY A 197 14.61 28.55 -9.72
CA GLY A 197 14.02 28.74 -11.04
C GLY A 197 14.46 27.67 -12.04
N THR A 198 14.33 27.99 -13.33
CA THR A 198 14.80 27.13 -14.43
C THR A 198 16.02 27.79 -15.07
N GLU A 199 17.07 27.01 -15.27
CA GLU A 199 18.30 27.39 -15.98
C GLU A 199 18.54 26.41 -17.13
N THR A 200 19.07 26.92 -18.23
CA THR A 200 19.32 26.16 -19.47
C THR A 200 20.77 26.26 -19.90
N PHE A 201 21.34 25.15 -20.37
CA PHE A 201 22.60 25.11 -21.11
C PHE A 201 22.57 24.01 -22.17
N THR A 202 23.64 23.87 -22.95
CA THR A 202 23.83 22.78 -23.91
C THR A 202 25.11 22.01 -23.60
N TYR A 203 25.14 20.73 -23.95
CA TYR A 203 26.36 19.93 -24.03
C TYR A 203 26.58 19.43 -25.46
N THR A 204 27.81 19.06 -25.75
CA THR A 204 28.25 18.56 -27.06
C THR A 204 28.95 17.21 -26.87
N VAL A 205 28.53 16.20 -27.63
CA VAL A 205 29.16 14.86 -27.61
C VAL A 205 30.28 14.75 -28.65
N ASP A 206 31.06 13.68 -28.62
CA ASP A 206 32.24 13.45 -29.47
C ASP A 206 31.95 13.38 -30.98
N SER A 207 30.69 13.17 -31.39
CA SER A 207 30.23 13.35 -32.77
C SER A 207 30.20 14.81 -33.24
N GLY A 208 30.28 15.77 -32.31
CA GLY A 208 30.07 17.21 -32.54
C GLY A 208 28.60 17.64 -32.51
N ALA A 209 27.65 16.72 -32.35
CA ALA A 209 26.24 17.05 -32.13
C ALA A 209 26.00 17.54 -30.69
N SER A 210 24.94 18.33 -30.47
CA SER A 210 24.68 18.99 -29.19
C SER A 210 23.21 18.97 -28.80
N ALA A 211 22.95 18.85 -27.49
CA ALA A 211 21.62 18.82 -26.89
C ALA A 211 21.47 19.87 -25.79
N THR A 212 20.22 20.16 -25.43
CA THR A 212 19.84 21.14 -24.41
C THR A 212 19.54 20.45 -23.08
N VAL A 213 20.16 20.92 -22.00
CA VAL A 213 19.86 20.52 -20.61
C VAL A 213 19.03 21.61 -19.96
N VAL A 214 17.88 21.24 -19.41
CA VAL A 214 17.04 22.11 -18.58
C VAL A 214 17.19 21.69 -17.12
N VAL A 215 17.77 22.54 -16.28
CA VAL A 215 17.88 22.29 -14.83
C VAL A 215 16.87 23.14 -14.08
N VAL A 216 16.02 22.48 -13.27
CA VAL A 216 15.11 23.18 -12.35
C VAL A 216 15.71 23.19 -10.96
N VAL A 217 16.10 24.37 -10.49
CA VAL A 217 16.70 24.60 -9.19
C VAL A 217 15.60 24.90 -8.18
N GLY A 218 15.43 23.99 -7.23
CA GLY A 218 14.33 24.00 -6.26
C GLY A 218 13.02 23.40 -6.78
N ARG A 219 12.06 23.31 -5.87
CA ARG A 219 10.70 22.79 -6.13
C ARG A 219 9.94 23.70 -7.08
N PRO A 220 8.99 23.18 -7.88
CA PRO A 220 8.17 24.03 -8.74
C PRO A 220 7.36 24.99 -7.88
N SER A 221 6.98 26.15 -8.43
CA SER A 221 5.89 26.90 -7.84
C SER A 221 4.63 26.02 -7.86
N PRO A 222 3.95 25.81 -6.71
CA PRO A 222 2.78 24.93 -6.69
C PRO A 222 1.72 25.37 -7.68
N VAL A 223 1.26 24.43 -8.51
CA VAL A 223 0.19 24.60 -9.50
C VAL A 223 -1.15 24.15 -8.91
N ILE A 224 -1.15 23.09 -8.11
CA ILE A 224 -2.33 22.59 -7.40
C ILE A 224 -2.08 22.61 -5.90
N GLY A 225 -3.05 23.12 -5.14
CA GLY A 225 -3.13 22.96 -3.69
C GLY A 225 -4.09 21.82 -3.37
N VAL A 226 -3.67 20.89 -2.52
CA VAL A 226 -4.54 19.84 -1.95
C VAL A 226 -4.61 20.08 -0.45
N ASP A 227 -5.82 20.23 0.10
CA ASP A 227 -6.02 20.53 1.51
C ASP A 227 -6.95 19.51 2.16
N VAL A 228 -6.43 18.81 3.16
CA VAL A 228 -7.12 17.77 3.91
C VAL A 228 -7.63 18.36 5.21
N LYS A 229 -8.96 18.40 5.35
CA LYS A 229 -9.63 18.84 6.58
C LYS A 229 -10.30 17.67 7.26
N VAL A 230 -10.33 17.70 8.59
CA VAL A 230 -11.24 16.90 9.39
C VAL A 230 -12.33 17.82 9.91
N VAL A 231 -13.59 17.44 9.71
CA VAL A 231 -14.77 18.20 10.14
C VAL A 231 -15.75 17.32 10.91
N ASP A 232 -16.59 17.93 11.73
CA ASP A 232 -17.71 17.25 12.40
C ASP A 232 -18.87 16.96 11.43
N ALA A 233 -19.94 16.32 11.93
CA ALA A 233 -21.16 16.06 11.16
C ALA A 233 -21.88 17.32 10.62
N ASN A 234 -21.52 18.53 11.11
CA ASN A 234 -22.05 19.82 10.65
C ASN A 234 -21.12 20.53 9.64
N GLY A 235 -19.95 19.96 9.33
CA GLY A 235 -18.95 20.58 8.46
C GLY A 235 -18.04 21.60 9.16
N LEU A 236 -18.01 21.64 10.49
CA LEU A 236 -17.11 22.51 11.26
C LEU A 236 -15.74 21.83 11.46
N PRO A 237 -14.61 22.50 11.16
CA PRO A 237 -13.29 21.93 11.39
C PRO A 237 -13.04 21.55 12.84
N VAL A 238 -12.49 20.34 13.06
CA VAL A 238 -12.14 19.81 14.38
C VAL A 238 -10.67 19.43 14.43
N ASN A 239 -10.00 19.79 15.54
CA ASN A 239 -8.62 19.39 15.85
C ASN A 239 -8.56 18.32 16.96
N ASP A 240 -9.69 18.07 17.63
CA ASP A 240 -9.86 17.01 18.60
C ASP A 240 -11.28 16.45 18.59
N VAL A 241 -11.42 15.17 18.91
CA VAL A 241 -12.69 14.42 19.04
C VAL A 241 -12.54 13.34 20.11
N LYS A 242 -13.62 12.64 20.47
CA LYS A 242 -13.58 11.48 21.37
C LYS A 242 -13.62 10.16 20.60
N THR A 243 -13.06 9.11 21.20
CA THR A 243 -13.26 7.73 20.73
C THR A 243 -14.75 7.41 20.59
N GLY A 244 -15.18 6.98 19.40
CA GLY A 244 -16.57 6.71 19.04
C GLY A 244 -17.29 7.84 18.28
N ASP A 245 -16.72 9.04 18.20
CA ASP A 245 -17.29 10.15 17.42
C ASP A 245 -17.18 9.87 15.91
N GLU A 246 -18.15 10.35 15.13
CA GLU A 246 -18.08 10.38 13.66
C GLU A 246 -17.42 11.69 13.20
N ILE A 247 -16.42 11.54 12.33
CA ILE A 247 -15.70 12.63 11.66
C ILE A 247 -15.82 12.47 10.15
N TRP A 248 -15.71 13.58 9.44
CA TRP A 248 -15.63 13.60 7.98
C TRP A 248 -14.27 14.10 7.55
N VAL A 249 -13.59 13.34 6.69
CA VAL A 249 -12.35 13.77 6.04
C VAL A 249 -12.74 14.38 4.71
N GLU A 250 -12.40 15.65 4.49
CA GLU A 250 -12.71 16.41 3.28
C GLU A 250 -11.42 16.81 2.56
N VAL A 251 -11.19 16.25 1.37
CA VAL A 251 -10.06 16.59 0.50
C VAL A 251 -10.51 17.66 -0.49
N HIS A 252 -9.92 18.83 -0.38
CA HIS A 252 -10.17 19.97 -1.25
C HIS A 252 -9.02 20.17 -2.23
N VAL A 253 -9.32 20.70 -3.42
CA VAL A 253 -8.34 21.06 -4.45
C VAL A 253 -8.51 22.51 -4.90
N GLU A 254 -7.41 23.17 -5.25
CA GLU A 254 -7.37 24.58 -5.65
C GLU A 254 -6.28 24.79 -6.72
N ASP A 255 -6.59 25.55 -7.77
CA ASP A 255 -5.61 25.99 -8.77
C ASP A 255 -4.86 27.22 -8.22
N LEU A 256 -3.54 27.07 -8.05
CA LEU A 256 -2.67 28.05 -7.40
C LEU A 256 -1.92 28.95 -8.39
N ARG A 257 -2.19 28.82 -9.69
CA ARG A 257 -1.57 29.68 -10.72
C ARG A 257 -1.99 31.14 -10.54
N ASN A 258 -1.15 32.06 -11.00
CA ASN A 258 -1.42 33.51 -10.99
C ASN A 258 -2.69 33.92 -11.78
N SER A 259 -3.16 33.06 -12.67
CA SER A 259 -4.42 33.19 -13.40
C SER A 259 -5.13 31.85 -13.34
N PRO A 260 -5.88 31.58 -12.25
CA PRO A 260 -6.46 30.27 -12.02
C PRO A 260 -7.70 30.06 -12.90
N GLU A 261 -7.72 28.96 -13.63
CA GLU A 261 -8.86 28.48 -14.41
C GLU A 261 -9.56 27.28 -13.75
N GLY A 262 -8.91 26.65 -12.77
CA GLY A 262 -9.47 25.57 -11.96
C GLY A 262 -8.74 24.24 -12.11
N VAL A 263 -9.04 23.33 -11.20
CA VAL A 263 -8.57 21.94 -11.25
C VAL A 263 -9.58 21.14 -12.07
N PHE A 264 -9.13 20.58 -13.19
CA PHE A 264 -9.94 19.76 -14.09
C PHE A 264 -10.00 18.30 -13.63
N ALA A 265 -8.90 17.74 -13.13
CA ALA A 265 -8.87 16.40 -12.56
C ALA A 265 -7.85 16.31 -11.44
N ALA A 266 -8.16 15.54 -10.41
CA ALA A 266 -7.21 15.25 -9.35
C ALA A 266 -7.46 13.85 -8.78
N TYR A 267 -6.37 13.11 -8.60
CA TYR A 267 -6.35 11.80 -7.97
C TYR A 267 -5.18 11.75 -6.99
N VAL A 268 -5.42 11.15 -5.83
CA VAL A 268 -4.46 11.07 -4.75
C VAL A 268 -4.46 9.70 -4.10
N ASN A 269 -3.37 9.33 -3.44
CA ASN A 269 -3.37 8.26 -2.47
C ASN A 269 -3.62 8.86 -1.09
N LEU A 270 -4.61 8.34 -0.35
CA LEU A 270 -4.96 8.75 1.01
C LEU A 270 -4.57 7.65 1.99
N GLN A 271 -3.67 7.94 2.93
CA GLN A 271 -3.18 7.02 3.95
C GLN A 271 -3.50 7.54 5.37
N TYR A 272 -3.79 6.62 6.28
CA TYR A 272 -4.09 6.88 7.69
C TYR A 272 -3.82 5.62 8.53
N ASP A 273 -3.84 5.76 9.86
CA ASP A 273 -3.70 4.62 10.77
C ASP A 273 -5.07 3.90 10.97
N PRO A 274 -5.24 2.64 10.51
CA PRO A 274 -6.50 1.90 10.62
C PRO A 274 -6.84 1.45 12.05
N GLU A 275 -5.91 1.52 13.01
CA GLU A 275 -6.24 1.30 14.43
C GLU A 275 -6.90 2.53 15.07
N ARG A 276 -6.70 3.73 14.47
CA ARG A 276 -7.18 5.02 14.98
C ARG A 276 -8.55 5.41 14.46
N ALA A 277 -8.89 5.03 13.23
CA ALA A 277 -10.21 5.29 12.66
C ALA A 277 -10.66 4.17 11.72
N THR A 278 -11.97 4.00 11.58
CA THR A 278 -12.58 3.06 10.63
C THR A 278 -13.51 3.83 9.69
N PRO A 279 -13.45 3.63 8.36
CA PRO A 279 -14.44 4.21 7.44
C PRO A 279 -15.86 3.76 7.83
N SER A 280 -16.80 4.71 7.95
CA SER A 280 -18.18 4.44 8.38
C SER A 280 -19.22 4.54 7.26
N GLY A 281 -18.78 4.88 6.04
CA GLY A 281 -19.65 5.06 4.88
C GLY A 281 -18.88 5.28 3.58
N ARG A 282 -19.62 5.53 2.50
CA ARG A 282 -19.10 5.70 1.14
C ARG A 282 -18.33 7.01 0.94
N ILE A 283 -17.55 7.07 -0.15
CA ILE A 283 -16.94 8.29 -0.66
C ILE A 283 -18.01 9.17 -1.32
N GLU A 284 -18.04 10.45 -0.98
CA GLU A 284 -18.92 11.47 -1.57
C GLU A 284 -18.10 12.51 -2.32
N TYR A 285 -18.23 12.59 -3.64
CA TYR A 285 -17.49 13.53 -4.48
C TYR A 285 -18.18 14.89 -4.52
N GLY A 286 -17.42 15.97 -4.66
CA GLY A 286 -17.97 17.32 -4.85
C GLY A 286 -18.81 17.44 -6.13
N SER A 287 -19.70 18.45 -6.17
CA SER A 287 -20.58 18.70 -7.32
C SER A 287 -19.79 18.93 -8.61
N GLU A 288 -18.68 19.65 -8.50
CA GLU A 288 -17.82 19.99 -9.64
C GLU A 288 -17.08 18.78 -10.20
N PHE A 289 -16.96 17.68 -9.44
CA PHE A 289 -16.22 16.46 -9.82
C PHE A 289 -17.18 15.28 -10.05
N ALA A 290 -18.00 15.43 -11.09
CA ALA A 290 -19.02 14.45 -11.47
C ALA A 290 -18.46 13.21 -12.19
N ASN A 291 -17.30 13.34 -12.86
CA ASN A 291 -16.81 12.39 -13.85
C ASN A 291 -15.60 11.57 -13.35
N ALA A 292 -15.31 10.46 -14.03
CA ALA A 292 -14.10 9.64 -13.86
C ALA A 292 -13.74 9.29 -12.39
N ARG A 293 -14.76 9.09 -11.56
CA ARG A 293 -14.64 8.82 -10.11
C ARG A 293 -13.90 7.52 -9.84
N ARG A 294 -12.91 7.56 -8.94
CA ARG A 294 -12.08 6.43 -8.51
C ARG A 294 -11.95 6.44 -6.98
N GLY A 295 -11.90 5.24 -6.41
CA GLY A 295 -11.71 4.98 -4.98
C GLY A 295 -12.46 3.71 -4.58
N SER A 296 -11.91 2.92 -3.65
CA SER A 296 -12.56 1.73 -3.12
C SER A 296 -13.13 1.96 -1.72
N GLU A 297 -14.40 1.62 -1.51
CA GLU A 297 -15.04 1.69 -0.19
C GLU A 297 -14.65 0.52 0.73
N THR A 298 -13.91 -0.48 0.23
CA THR A 298 -13.50 -1.68 0.99
C THR A 298 -12.04 -1.66 1.43
N GLN A 299 -11.24 -0.70 0.94
CA GLN A 299 -9.85 -0.54 1.38
C GLN A 299 -9.80 0.08 2.79
N THR A 300 -8.80 -0.31 3.59
CA THR A 300 -8.55 0.23 4.93
C THR A 300 -7.07 0.57 5.09
N GLY A 301 -6.76 1.59 5.89
CA GLY A 301 -5.41 2.16 6.05
C GLY A 301 -4.89 2.98 4.86
N ARG A 302 -5.18 2.56 3.61
CA ARG A 302 -4.76 3.25 2.39
C ARG A 302 -5.79 3.12 1.27
N PHE A 303 -6.14 4.25 0.64
CA PHE A 303 -6.96 4.34 -0.56
C PHE A 303 -6.09 4.79 -1.73
N ASP A 304 -6.02 3.98 -2.78
CA ASP A 304 -5.17 4.26 -3.94
C ASP A 304 -5.92 5.02 -5.04
N SER A 305 -5.29 6.06 -5.57
CA SER A 305 -5.83 6.87 -6.69
C SER A 305 -7.28 7.32 -6.49
N VAL A 306 -7.66 7.70 -5.27
CA VAL A 306 -8.99 8.24 -4.99
C VAL A 306 -9.10 9.66 -5.56
N GLY A 307 -10.16 9.92 -6.31
CA GLY A 307 -10.28 11.16 -7.06
C GLY A 307 -11.32 11.14 -8.17
N ALA A 308 -11.39 12.22 -8.93
CA ALA A 308 -12.39 12.43 -9.96
C ALA A 308 -11.99 13.57 -10.91
N SER A 309 -12.72 13.70 -12.01
CA SER A 309 -12.60 14.83 -12.94
C SER A 309 -13.88 15.66 -13.01
N ALA A 310 -13.70 16.92 -13.40
CA ALA A 310 -14.76 17.87 -13.64
C ALA A 310 -15.43 17.66 -15.01
N ASP A 311 -16.45 18.46 -15.28
CA ASP A 311 -16.94 18.71 -16.63
C ASP A 311 -16.00 19.69 -17.39
N LEU A 312 -16.33 20.01 -18.65
CA LEU A 312 -15.58 20.97 -19.46
C LEU A 312 -15.79 22.45 -19.04
N THR A 313 -16.31 22.71 -17.84
CA THR A 313 -16.55 24.06 -17.30
C THR A 313 -15.54 24.37 -16.20
N ALA A 314 -14.84 25.49 -16.35
CA ALA A 314 -13.80 25.97 -15.44
C ALA A 314 -14.26 26.03 -13.97
N THR A 315 -13.51 25.37 -13.07
CA THR A 315 -13.82 25.25 -11.63
C THR A 315 -13.12 26.34 -10.82
N GLN A 316 -13.82 27.43 -10.50
CA GLN A 316 -13.18 28.59 -9.89
C GLN A 316 -12.96 28.44 -8.37
N GLY A 317 -11.76 28.83 -7.91
CA GLY A 317 -11.37 28.80 -6.50
C GLY A 317 -11.16 27.39 -5.92
N LYS A 318 -11.20 27.30 -4.59
CA LYS A 318 -11.03 26.04 -3.85
C LYS A 318 -12.32 25.23 -3.84
N GLN A 319 -12.24 23.98 -4.30
CA GLN A 319 -13.37 23.06 -4.48
C GLN A 319 -13.19 21.81 -3.64
N LEU A 320 -14.30 21.19 -3.22
CA LEU A 320 -14.28 19.85 -2.61
C LEU A 320 -14.06 18.81 -3.72
N LEU A 321 -12.99 18.01 -3.63
CA LEU A 321 -12.78 16.88 -4.54
C LEU A 321 -13.64 15.69 -4.09
N PHE A 322 -13.42 15.25 -2.84
CA PHE A 322 -14.23 14.23 -2.18
C PHE A 322 -14.21 14.37 -0.66
N ARG A 323 -15.20 13.76 0.00
CA ARG A 323 -15.25 13.55 1.44
C ARG A 323 -15.65 12.12 1.78
N MET A 324 -15.30 11.65 2.97
CA MET A 324 -15.67 10.32 3.45
C MET A 324 -15.82 10.33 4.98
N PRO A 325 -16.83 9.64 5.55
CA PRO A 325 -17.01 9.58 6.99
C PRO A 325 -16.17 8.44 7.61
N PHE A 326 -15.67 8.69 8.80
CA PHE A 326 -14.93 7.75 9.64
C PHE A 326 -15.48 7.79 11.07
N THR A 327 -15.40 6.67 11.77
CA THR A 327 -15.57 6.62 13.24
C THR A 327 -14.19 6.58 13.90
N ALA A 328 -13.96 7.46 14.88
CA ALA A 328 -12.76 7.45 15.72
C ALA A 328 -12.73 6.18 16.59
N ALA A 329 -11.65 5.40 16.52
CA ALA A 329 -11.58 4.04 17.05
C ALA A 329 -10.73 3.88 18.33
N THR A 330 -9.55 4.52 18.38
CA THR A 330 -8.55 4.37 19.46
C THR A 330 -7.83 5.71 19.70
N SER A 331 -7.68 6.09 20.97
CA SER A 331 -7.23 7.40 21.45
C SER A 331 -5.72 7.67 21.24
N GLY A 332 -5.42 8.77 20.56
CA GLY A 332 -4.09 9.21 20.15
C GLY A 332 -4.15 10.15 18.94
N GLU A 333 -2.99 10.57 18.45
CA GLU A 333 -2.91 11.41 17.25
C GLU A 333 -3.23 10.59 16.00
N LEU A 334 -4.15 11.09 15.17
CA LEU A 334 -4.47 10.58 13.85
C LEU A 334 -4.11 11.61 12.79
N ARG A 335 -3.47 11.16 11.71
CA ARG A 335 -3.14 11.98 10.55
C ARG A 335 -3.68 11.32 9.29
N PHE A 336 -4.22 12.15 8.41
CA PHE A 336 -4.61 11.77 7.05
C PHE A 336 -3.56 12.34 6.10
N ASP A 337 -2.67 11.48 5.64
CA ASP A 337 -1.61 11.83 4.70
C ASP A 337 -2.08 11.59 3.28
N VAL A 338 -1.86 12.58 2.43
CA VAL A 338 -2.31 12.59 1.04
C VAL A 338 -1.10 12.83 0.16
N THR A 339 -0.96 12.01 -0.88
CA THR A 339 0.09 12.15 -1.90
C THR A 339 -0.54 12.18 -3.29
N PRO A 340 0.01 12.93 -4.26
CA PRO A 340 -0.38 12.77 -5.66
C PRO A 340 -0.16 11.34 -6.14
N VAL A 341 -0.84 10.96 -7.23
CA VAL A 341 -0.53 9.71 -7.93
C VAL A 341 0.61 9.95 -8.90
N GLU A 342 1.63 9.10 -8.83
CA GLU A 342 2.78 9.09 -9.74
C GLU A 342 2.56 8.04 -10.84
N ASP A 343 3.13 8.27 -12.04
CA ASP A 343 3.22 7.31 -13.16
C ASP A 343 1.92 6.58 -13.56
N SER A 344 0.78 7.28 -13.55
CA SER A 344 -0.51 6.71 -13.94
C SER A 344 -1.28 7.60 -14.93
N PRO A 345 -1.33 7.26 -16.25
CA PRO A 345 -2.05 8.05 -17.25
C PRO A 345 -3.58 8.02 -17.08
N ALA A 346 -4.09 7.21 -16.14
CA ALA A 346 -5.51 7.11 -15.82
C ALA A 346 -5.89 7.77 -14.48
N SER A 347 -4.93 8.45 -13.85
CA SER A 347 -5.06 9.13 -12.55
C SER A 347 -4.21 10.42 -12.50
N GLU A 348 -4.04 11.11 -13.64
CA GLU A 348 -3.25 12.35 -13.73
C GLU A 348 -3.92 13.52 -13.00
N MET A 349 -3.11 14.44 -12.46
CA MET A 349 -3.59 15.75 -12.02
C MET A 349 -3.57 16.75 -13.18
N LEU A 350 -4.69 17.46 -13.39
CA LEU A 350 -4.91 18.35 -14.52
C LEU A 350 -5.58 19.66 -14.08
N VAL A 351 -5.22 20.76 -14.73
CA VAL A 351 -5.84 22.09 -14.57
C VAL A 351 -6.38 22.60 -15.91
N PHE A 352 -7.39 23.45 -15.87
CA PHE A 352 -7.94 24.05 -17.10
C PHE A 352 -6.88 24.89 -17.84
N GLY A 353 -6.93 24.87 -19.16
CA GLY A 353 -5.98 25.59 -20.03
C GLY A 353 -4.61 24.91 -20.21
N VAL A 354 -4.37 23.73 -19.63
CA VAL A 354 -3.11 22.98 -19.77
C VAL A 354 -3.38 21.55 -20.26
N ASN A 355 -2.78 21.17 -21.39
CA ASN A 355 -2.98 19.85 -22.03
C ASN A 355 -1.90 18.83 -21.62
N SER A 356 -1.42 18.89 -20.38
CA SER A 356 -0.35 18.02 -19.88
C SER A 356 -0.54 17.80 -18.38
N ALA A 357 -0.18 16.61 -17.90
CA ALA A 357 -0.20 16.28 -16.48
C ALA A 357 0.62 17.28 -15.67
N ILE A 358 0.10 17.65 -14.50
CA ILE A 358 0.82 18.43 -13.51
C ILE A 358 1.80 17.51 -12.78
N ASP A 359 3.07 17.92 -12.78
CA ASP A 359 4.17 17.33 -12.00
C ASP A 359 3.73 17.12 -10.53
N PRO A 360 3.81 15.90 -9.98
CA PRO A 360 3.54 15.62 -8.57
C PRO A 360 4.25 16.56 -7.58
N GLU A 361 5.48 17.00 -7.89
CA GLU A 361 6.22 17.95 -7.05
C GLU A 361 5.67 19.39 -7.12
N ALA A 362 4.84 19.70 -8.12
CA ALA A 362 4.10 20.96 -8.23
C ALA A 362 2.76 20.94 -7.47
N VAL A 363 2.51 19.90 -6.67
CA VAL A 363 1.32 19.78 -5.82
C VAL A 363 1.68 20.09 -4.37
N ARG A 364 1.07 21.14 -3.79
CA ARG A 364 1.23 21.47 -2.38
C ARG A 364 0.13 20.82 -1.56
N VAL A 365 0.47 19.78 -0.79
CA VAL A 365 -0.44 19.15 0.17
C VAL A 365 -0.37 19.85 1.53
N THR A 366 -1.53 20.14 2.13
CA THR A 366 -1.68 20.55 3.53
C THR A 366 -2.62 19.60 4.27
N SER A 367 -2.19 19.12 5.44
CA SER A 367 -3.01 18.32 6.35
C SER A 367 -2.67 18.67 7.80
N ALA A 368 -3.65 18.54 8.70
CA ALA A 368 -3.50 18.76 10.14
C ALA A 368 -3.74 17.45 10.92
N PRO A 369 -3.04 17.22 12.04
CA PRO A 369 -3.32 16.09 12.92
C PRO A 369 -4.62 16.31 13.73
N LEU A 370 -5.24 15.20 14.13
CA LEU A 370 -6.44 15.13 14.97
C LEU A 370 -6.10 14.42 16.28
N ASP A 371 -6.36 15.05 17.43
CA ASP A 371 -6.23 14.45 18.77
C ASP A 371 -7.49 13.64 19.10
N ILE A 372 -7.47 12.31 18.91
CA ILE A 372 -8.55 11.43 19.37
C ILE A 372 -8.37 11.22 20.87
N ARG A 373 -9.25 11.80 21.67
CA ARG A 373 -9.23 11.68 23.12
C ARG A 373 -9.99 10.45 23.59
N ASN A 374 -9.46 9.80 24.61
CA ASN A 374 -10.23 8.81 25.37
C ASN A 374 -11.36 9.54 26.12
N GLY A 375 -12.60 9.35 25.66
CA GLY A 375 -13.78 9.99 26.25
C GLY A 375 -14.09 9.57 27.68
N PHE A 376 -13.40 8.54 28.20
CA PHE A 376 -13.51 8.01 29.55
C PHE A 376 -12.32 8.35 30.45
N HIS A 377 -11.38 9.20 30.01
CA HIS A 377 -10.20 9.57 30.80
C HIS A 377 -10.19 11.07 31.14
N ASN A 378 -10.00 11.40 32.42
CA ASN A 378 -9.78 12.78 32.84
C ASN A 378 -8.31 13.19 32.63
N ARG A 379 -8.02 13.85 31.52
CA ARG A 379 -6.66 14.29 31.16
C ARG A 379 -6.08 15.33 32.12
N ASP A 380 -6.92 16.18 32.72
CA ASP A 380 -6.48 17.24 33.63
C ASP A 380 -6.19 16.68 35.04
N ARG A 381 -7.02 15.75 35.52
CA ARG A 381 -6.87 15.11 36.83
C ARG A 381 -7.35 13.66 36.79
N ARG A 382 -6.54 12.72 36.29
CA ARG A 382 -6.91 11.30 36.06
C ARG A 382 -7.68 10.51 37.15
N THR A 383 -7.63 10.95 38.41
CA THR A 383 -8.31 10.29 39.56
C THR A 383 -9.63 10.97 39.97
N ASP A 384 -9.96 12.09 39.34
CA ASP A 384 -11.22 12.81 39.39
C ASP A 384 -12.06 12.31 38.21
N THR A 385 -13.14 11.59 38.50
CA THR A 385 -13.90 10.81 37.51
C THR A 385 -15.30 11.36 37.25
N ASP A 386 -15.85 12.16 38.17
CA ASP A 386 -17.05 12.96 37.91
C ASP A 386 -16.73 14.34 37.30
N GLY A 387 -15.48 14.81 37.41
CA GLY A 387 -15.01 16.07 36.86
C GLY A 387 -15.32 17.28 37.72
N ASP A 388 -15.61 17.10 39.03
CA ASP A 388 -15.92 18.20 39.94
C ASP A 388 -14.70 19.04 40.33
N GLY A 389 -13.49 18.56 40.01
CA GLY A 389 -12.22 19.21 40.27
C GLY A 389 -11.56 18.78 41.58
N GLU A 390 -12.19 17.95 42.41
CA GLU A 390 -11.63 17.31 43.60
C GLU A 390 -11.27 15.84 43.36
N VAL A 391 -10.77 15.13 44.39
CA VAL A 391 -10.69 13.66 44.36
C VAL A 391 -11.20 13.16 45.69
N SER A 392 -12.29 12.40 45.64
CA SER A 392 -13.09 11.97 46.77
C SER A 392 -13.41 10.47 46.70
N ALA A 393 -14.12 9.95 47.70
CA ALA A 393 -14.62 8.58 47.64
C ALA A 393 -15.70 8.36 46.56
N ILE A 394 -16.31 9.43 46.05
CA ILE A 394 -17.31 9.36 44.96
C ILE A 394 -16.63 8.84 43.68
N ASP A 395 -15.40 9.26 43.41
CA ASP A 395 -14.66 8.86 42.22
C ASP A 395 -14.41 7.36 42.16
N ALA A 396 -13.89 6.80 43.25
CA ALA A 396 -13.70 5.37 43.38
C ALA A 396 -15.04 4.61 43.25
N LEU A 397 -16.13 5.19 43.77
CA LEU A 397 -17.47 4.62 43.63
C LEU A 397 -18.00 4.68 42.20
N MET A 398 -17.67 5.67 41.37
CA MET A 398 -18.05 5.68 39.95
C MET A 398 -17.47 4.47 39.23
N VAL A 399 -16.16 4.24 39.36
CA VAL A 399 -15.47 3.11 38.73
C VAL A 399 -15.99 1.78 39.27
N ILE A 400 -16.15 1.65 40.59
CA ILE A 400 -16.69 0.42 41.22
C ILE A 400 -18.12 0.13 40.74
N ASN A 401 -18.97 1.16 40.64
CA ASN A 401 -20.34 0.99 40.15
C ASN A 401 -20.37 0.58 38.67
N GLU A 402 -19.50 1.14 37.82
CA GLU A 402 -19.39 0.73 36.42
C GLU A 402 -18.88 -0.70 36.27
N LEU A 403 -17.88 -1.11 37.06
CA LEU A 403 -17.40 -2.49 37.11
C LEU A 403 -18.48 -3.46 37.60
N ASN A 404 -19.27 -3.08 38.61
CA ASN A 404 -20.40 -3.90 39.07
C ASN A 404 -21.53 -3.97 38.03
N ARG A 405 -21.69 -2.92 37.19
CA ARG A 405 -22.72 -2.84 36.15
C ARG A 405 -22.36 -3.61 34.88
N THR A 406 -21.10 -3.54 34.43
CA THR A 406 -20.68 -4.06 33.11
C THR A 406 -19.54 -5.08 33.16
N GLY A 407 -18.92 -5.29 34.32
CA GLY A 407 -17.64 -6.00 34.44
C GLY A 407 -16.47 -5.20 33.86
N SER A 408 -15.27 -5.78 33.94
CA SER A 408 -14.09 -5.24 33.25
C SER A 408 -14.21 -5.42 31.75
N ARG A 409 -13.97 -4.37 30.96
CA ARG A 409 -14.17 -4.37 29.50
C ARG A 409 -13.34 -3.28 28.83
N ARG A 410 -13.08 -3.44 27.52
CA ARG A 410 -12.62 -2.33 26.68
C ARG A 410 -13.69 -1.23 26.60
N LEU A 411 -13.22 0.00 26.51
CA LEU A 411 -13.98 1.23 26.34
C LEU A 411 -14.02 1.67 24.87
N ARG A 412 -14.00 0.69 23.94
CA ARG A 412 -14.08 0.93 22.50
C ARG A 412 -15.47 1.39 22.08
N GLY A 413 -15.58 2.61 21.55
CA GLY A 413 -16.62 3.02 20.59
C GLY A 413 -18.07 2.74 20.96
N VAL A 414 -18.39 2.47 22.23
CA VAL A 414 -19.77 2.37 22.68
C VAL A 414 -20.29 3.79 22.71
N ALA A 415 -20.88 4.22 21.59
CA ALA A 415 -21.88 5.27 21.61
C ALA A 415 -22.94 4.84 22.62
N VAL A 416 -22.83 5.36 23.84
CA VAL A 416 -23.71 5.01 24.96
C VAL A 416 -25.08 5.62 24.63
N ARG A 417 -25.87 4.87 23.87
CA ARG A 417 -27.32 5.05 23.72
C ARG A 417 -28.02 4.71 25.04
N MET A 418 -27.65 5.42 26.10
CA MET A 418 -28.50 5.60 27.27
C MET A 418 -29.31 6.85 26.97
N ALA A 419 -30.58 6.62 26.62
CA ALA A 419 -31.55 7.69 26.61
C ALA A 419 -31.67 8.26 28.03
N GLU A 420 -31.82 9.59 28.11
CA GLU A 420 -32.54 10.28 29.18
C GLU A 420 -32.02 10.08 30.63
N ALA A 421 -30.95 10.78 31.00
CA ALA A 421 -30.76 11.28 32.36
C ALA A 421 -29.89 12.55 32.39
N GLU A 422 -30.28 13.54 33.20
CA GLU A 422 -29.61 14.84 33.31
C GLU A 422 -28.31 14.75 34.15
N SER A 423 -27.19 14.46 33.51
CA SER A 423 -25.85 14.99 33.86
C SER A 423 -24.90 14.74 32.68
N SER A 424 -24.35 15.79 32.09
CA SER A 424 -23.75 15.74 30.74
C SER A 424 -22.30 15.23 30.67
N VAL A 425 -21.84 14.48 31.67
CA VAL A 425 -20.47 13.93 31.74
C VAL A 425 -20.58 12.40 31.76
N SER A 426 -20.07 11.76 30.71
CA SER A 426 -19.82 10.30 30.78
C SER A 426 -18.77 10.05 31.84
N PRO A 427 -19.00 9.16 32.82
CA PRO A 427 -18.05 8.90 33.91
C PRO A 427 -16.65 8.61 33.37
N MET A 428 -15.65 9.37 33.82
CA MET A 428 -14.27 9.25 33.36
C MET A 428 -13.57 8.11 34.11
N VAL A 429 -14.06 6.89 33.90
CA VAL A 429 -13.71 5.69 34.67
C VAL A 429 -12.38 5.04 34.28
N ASP A 430 -11.73 5.51 33.22
CA ASP A 430 -10.42 5.06 32.78
C ASP A 430 -9.34 5.95 33.42
N VAL A 431 -8.73 5.47 34.50
CA VAL A 431 -7.84 6.28 35.35
C VAL A 431 -6.39 6.15 34.89
N ASN A 432 -6.03 5.05 34.24
CA ASN A 432 -4.68 4.80 33.72
C ASN A 432 -4.50 5.14 32.23
N ASN A 433 -5.59 5.45 31.51
CA ASN A 433 -5.66 5.70 30.08
C ASN A 433 -5.24 4.50 29.20
N ASP A 434 -5.67 3.28 29.54
CA ASP A 434 -5.38 2.06 28.78
C ASP A 434 -6.54 1.56 27.87
N GLU A 435 -7.63 2.32 27.82
CA GLU A 435 -8.89 2.00 27.13
C GLU A 435 -9.65 0.79 27.68
N PHE A 436 -9.40 0.41 28.93
CA PHE A 436 -10.26 -0.47 29.70
C PHE A 436 -10.82 0.23 30.94
N VAL A 437 -11.96 -0.27 31.41
CA VAL A 437 -12.34 -0.12 32.81
C VAL A 437 -12.02 -1.42 33.51
N SER A 438 -11.22 -1.37 34.57
CA SER A 438 -10.80 -2.53 35.35
C SER A 438 -10.64 -2.20 36.84
N PRO A 439 -10.42 -3.18 37.73
CA PRO A 439 -10.17 -2.91 39.14
C PRO A 439 -8.93 -2.05 39.39
N ILE A 440 -7.99 -1.91 38.45
CA ILE A 440 -6.82 -1.05 38.62
C ILE A 440 -7.23 0.42 38.74
N ASP A 441 -8.26 0.83 38.01
CA ASP A 441 -8.71 2.22 37.94
C ASP A 441 -9.27 2.68 39.29
N ALA A 442 -10.12 1.86 39.89
CA ALA A 442 -10.62 2.07 41.24
C ALA A 442 -9.48 2.04 42.28
N LEU A 443 -8.51 1.14 42.13
CA LEU A 443 -7.36 1.03 43.04
C LEU A 443 -6.44 2.26 42.96
N LEU A 444 -6.26 2.87 41.79
CA LEU A 444 -5.45 4.08 41.62
C LEU A 444 -6.06 5.26 42.39
N ILE A 445 -7.38 5.43 42.36
CA ILE A 445 -8.10 6.45 43.14
C ILE A 445 -8.01 6.13 44.64
N ILE A 446 -8.30 4.89 45.05
CA ILE A 446 -8.26 4.48 46.47
C ILE A 446 -6.85 4.68 47.07
N ASN A 447 -5.79 4.40 46.32
CA ASN A 447 -4.42 4.62 46.76
C ASN A 447 -4.09 6.10 46.93
N GLU A 448 -4.54 6.97 46.02
CA GLU A 448 -4.41 8.42 46.12
C GLU A 448 -5.14 8.98 47.37
N LEU A 449 -6.38 8.55 47.61
CA LEU A 449 -7.15 8.94 48.80
C LEU A 449 -6.46 8.51 50.11
N ASN A 450 -5.97 7.27 50.16
CA ASN A 450 -5.25 6.75 51.32
C ASN A 450 -3.92 7.50 51.55
N ALA A 451 -3.20 7.85 50.49
CA ALA A 451 -1.97 8.64 50.58
C ALA A 451 -2.25 10.06 51.12
N ARG A 452 -3.33 10.72 50.66
CA ARG A 452 -3.76 12.03 51.19
C ARG A 452 -4.20 11.95 52.65
N ALA A 453 -4.93 10.91 53.03
CA ALA A 453 -5.35 10.71 54.42
C ALA A 453 -4.15 10.51 55.35
N ALA A 454 -3.14 9.75 54.93
CA ALA A 454 -1.88 9.59 55.65
C ALA A 454 -1.12 10.93 55.78
N ALA A 455 -0.98 11.69 54.68
CA ALA A 455 -0.31 12.99 54.69
C ALA A 455 -1.03 14.04 55.55
N ALA A 456 -2.37 14.06 55.56
CA ALA A 456 -3.16 14.93 56.43
C ALA A 456 -2.96 14.58 57.92
N GLY A 457 -2.85 13.29 58.23
CA GLY A 457 -2.61 12.76 59.59
C GLY A 457 -1.30 13.21 60.23
N GLU A 458 -0.28 13.61 59.47
CA GLU A 458 1.00 14.09 60.02
C GLU A 458 1.00 15.57 60.44
N SER A 459 -0.11 16.31 60.19
CA SER A 459 -0.26 17.72 60.61
C SER A 459 -1.42 17.98 61.59
N GLY A 460 -2.32 17.01 61.78
CA GLY A 460 -3.50 17.12 62.62
C GLY A 460 -3.31 16.51 64.00
N GLY A 461 -3.06 17.33 65.03
CA GLY A 461 -3.02 16.89 66.42
C GLY A 461 -4.37 16.34 66.90
N GLU A 462 -4.40 15.04 67.20
CA GLU A 462 -5.27 14.33 68.16
C GLU A 462 -6.70 14.87 68.36
N SER A 463 -7.69 14.19 67.74
CA SER A 463 -9.02 14.02 68.34
C SER A 463 -9.71 12.75 67.82
N THR A 464 -10.13 11.91 68.76
CA THR A 464 -10.66 10.57 68.50
C THR A 464 -12.10 10.57 67.98
N VAL A 465 -12.36 9.87 66.88
CA VAL A 465 -13.68 9.24 66.63
C VAL A 465 -13.47 7.80 66.20
N THR A 466 -13.92 6.86 67.03
CA THR A 466 -13.86 5.42 66.77
C THR A 466 -14.90 4.97 65.74
N ALA A 467 -14.45 4.30 64.67
CA ALA A 467 -15.30 3.45 63.86
C ALA A 467 -14.54 2.18 63.42
N ALA A 468 -15.12 1.02 63.75
CA ALA A 468 -14.85 -0.32 63.21
C ALA A 468 -13.39 -0.79 63.01
N SER A 469 -12.85 -1.47 64.02
CA SER A 469 -11.82 -2.50 63.77
C SER A 469 -12.36 -3.61 62.87
N GLY A 470 -11.70 -3.87 61.74
CA GLY A 470 -11.99 -5.01 60.89
C GLY A 470 -10.93 -5.19 59.80
N LEU A 471 -10.21 -6.32 59.84
CA LEU A 471 -9.28 -6.79 58.81
C LEU A 471 -7.99 -5.95 58.60
N ALA A 472 -7.17 -5.85 59.65
CA ALA A 472 -5.74 -5.62 59.46
C ALA A 472 -5.08 -6.89 58.84
N MET A 473 -4.86 -6.88 57.53
CA MET A 473 -4.09 -7.94 56.86
C MET A 473 -2.59 -7.57 56.89
N SER A 474 -1.80 -8.40 57.58
CA SER A 474 -0.40 -8.15 57.93
C SER A 474 0.51 -7.97 56.69
N LEU A 475 0.85 -6.73 56.35
CA LEU A 475 1.98 -6.43 55.47
C LEU A 475 3.30 -6.77 56.17
N LYS A 476 3.84 -7.96 55.89
CA LYS A 476 5.27 -8.22 56.14
C LYS A 476 6.07 -7.59 55.01
N SER A 477 6.96 -6.66 55.36
CA SER A 477 7.91 -6.04 54.45
C SER A 477 8.92 -7.07 53.93
N SER A 478 8.91 -7.34 52.62
CA SER A 478 10.03 -7.97 51.92
C SER A 478 10.18 -7.39 50.52
N SER A 479 11.23 -6.59 50.34
CA SER A 479 11.91 -6.22 49.09
C SER A 479 11.06 -5.80 47.88
N LEU A 480 11.18 -4.51 47.54
CA LEU A 480 11.04 -4.01 46.17
C LEU A 480 11.83 -4.89 45.19
N SER A 481 11.18 -5.36 44.12
CA SER A 481 11.85 -5.67 42.87
C SER A 481 10.90 -5.37 41.71
N SER A 482 11.33 -4.47 40.82
CA SER A 482 10.62 -4.10 39.61
C SER A 482 10.78 -5.18 38.54
N THR A 483 9.68 -5.73 38.04
CA THR A 483 9.68 -6.47 36.79
C THR A 483 8.39 -6.19 36.02
N LEU A 484 8.50 -5.59 34.83
CA LEU A 484 7.41 -5.59 33.86
C LEU A 484 7.11 -7.05 33.49
N ALA A 485 5.84 -7.43 33.47
CA ALA A 485 5.39 -8.67 32.87
C ALA A 485 4.13 -8.39 32.03
N THR A 486 4.22 -8.75 30.76
CA THR A 486 3.20 -8.51 29.72
C THR A 486 1.95 -9.36 29.91
N HIS A 487 0.83 -8.88 29.38
CA HIS A 487 -0.45 -9.59 29.36
C HIS A 487 -0.36 -10.98 28.69
N GLY A 488 -1.05 -11.96 29.26
CA GLY A 488 -1.23 -13.29 28.67
C GLY A 488 -2.40 -14.07 29.32
N ASP A 489 -3.44 -14.32 28.53
CA ASP A 489 -4.58 -15.22 28.74
C ASP A 489 -5.43 -15.17 30.04
N LEU A 490 -6.61 -14.56 29.91
CA LEU A 490 -7.78 -14.88 30.72
C LEU A 490 -8.69 -15.88 29.99
N ARG A 491 -8.66 -17.17 30.38
CA ARG A 491 -9.73 -18.12 30.02
C ARG A 491 -10.74 -18.26 31.17
N ARG A 492 -12.02 -18.04 30.85
CA ARG A 492 -13.18 -18.14 31.76
C ARG A 492 -13.29 -19.51 32.42
N ALA A 493 -13.79 -19.52 33.65
CA ALA A 493 -14.42 -20.68 34.27
C ALA A 493 -15.87 -20.34 34.67
N SER A 494 -16.82 -21.20 34.27
CA SER A 494 -18.20 -21.26 34.78
C SER A 494 -18.55 -22.73 35.08
N PRO A 495 -19.44 -23.03 36.05
CA PRO A 495 -19.44 -24.33 36.73
C PRO A 495 -20.30 -25.44 36.07
N SER A 496 -20.08 -26.66 36.56
CA SER A 496 -20.40 -27.96 35.95
C SER A 496 -21.77 -28.56 36.28
N VAL A 497 -22.30 -29.42 35.40
CA VAL A 497 -23.19 -30.56 35.72
C VAL A 497 -22.84 -31.76 34.81
N VAL A 498 -22.87 -33.00 35.37
CA VAL A 498 -22.63 -34.31 34.71
C VAL A 498 -23.64 -34.62 33.59
N VAL A 499 -23.44 -35.56 32.64
CA VAL A 499 -22.57 -36.77 32.49
C VAL A 499 -21.97 -36.80 31.04
N ASP A 500 -21.24 -37.80 30.47
CA ASP A 500 -21.00 -39.23 30.74
C ASP A 500 -19.64 -39.75 30.14
N GLU A 501 -19.42 -41.07 30.04
CA GLU A 501 -18.26 -41.75 29.40
C GLU A 501 -18.18 -41.55 27.85
N VAL A 502 -17.07 -41.73 27.08
CA VAL A 502 -16.02 -42.78 27.05
C VAL A 502 -14.73 -42.31 26.29
N SER A 503 -13.53 -42.73 26.76
CA SER A 503 -12.22 -42.89 26.05
C SER A 503 -11.27 -41.69 25.79
N PRO A 504 -9.93 -41.95 25.65
CA PRO A 504 -8.91 -41.06 26.23
C PRO A 504 -7.94 -40.37 25.25
N SER A 505 -7.19 -39.40 25.78
CA SER A 505 -5.97 -38.84 25.18
C SER A 505 -4.82 -38.93 26.20
N VAL A 506 -3.65 -39.41 25.78
CA VAL A 506 -2.43 -39.45 26.62
C VAL A 506 -1.47 -38.35 26.16
N ALA A 507 -0.94 -37.59 27.12
CA ALA A 507 -0.05 -36.46 26.89
C ALA A 507 1.42 -36.90 26.69
N TRP A 508 2.23 -35.99 26.14
CA TRP A 508 3.67 -35.95 26.38
C TRP A 508 4.12 -34.55 26.77
N VAL A 509 5.09 -34.50 27.69
CA VAL A 509 5.61 -33.30 28.36
C VAL A 509 6.98 -32.97 27.78
N ALA A 510 7.28 -31.69 27.58
CA ALA A 510 8.61 -31.21 27.26
C ALA A 510 9.41 -30.87 28.53
N SER A 511 10.71 -31.14 28.50
CA SER A 511 11.68 -30.75 29.53
C SER A 511 12.86 -30.05 28.88
N ASP A 512 13.16 -28.84 29.34
CA ASP A 512 14.30 -28.00 28.94
C ASP A 512 15.54 -28.25 29.82
N GLN A 513 16.77 -27.98 29.34
CA GLN A 513 17.99 -27.65 30.14
C GLN A 513 19.24 -27.25 29.29
N LEU A 514 19.67 -26.00 29.49
CA LEU A 514 21.05 -25.50 29.75
C LEU A 514 22.24 -25.68 28.76
N GLY A 515 22.99 -24.58 28.56
CA GLY A 515 24.43 -24.57 28.24
C GLY A 515 24.89 -23.35 27.41
N GLY A 516 26.05 -22.74 27.67
CA GLY A 516 26.53 -21.56 26.91
C GLY A 516 28.05 -21.33 26.89
N VAL A 517 28.46 -20.08 26.63
CA VAL A 517 29.84 -19.47 26.66
C VAL A 517 30.64 -19.41 25.34
N GLY A 518 30.93 -18.18 24.86
CA GLY A 518 32.33 -17.70 24.68
C GLY A 518 33.02 -17.50 23.30
N ALA A 519 32.88 -16.28 22.73
CA ALA A 519 33.95 -15.42 22.13
C ALA A 519 34.76 -15.73 20.84
N SER A 520 35.05 -14.62 20.13
CA SER A 520 36.17 -14.27 19.21
C SER A 520 36.17 -14.63 17.71
N ASP A 521 36.39 -13.57 16.92
CA ASP A 521 37.02 -13.38 15.59
C ASP A 521 36.99 -14.46 14.50
N GLY A 522 36.59 -14.01 13.30
CA GLY A 522 37.36 -14.29 12.07
C GLY A 522 36.73 -15.21 11.02
N GLU A 523 36.88 -14.77 9.77
CA GLU A 523 36.73 -15.52 8.51
C GLU A 523 35.32 -15.99 8.09
N ALA A 524 35.07 -15.84 6.78
CA ALA A 524 33.85 -16.28 6.13
C ALA A 524 34.08 -17.66 5.49
N GLU A 525 33.38 -18.69 5.97
CA GLU A 525 33.20 -19.93 5.23
C GLU A 525 31.75 -20.43 5.28
N ARG A 526 31.39 -21.18 4.24
CA ARG A 526 30.03 -21.66 3.97
C ARG A 526 29.64 -22.73 4.99
N PHE A 527 28.52 -22.57 5.69
CA PHE A 527 27.91 -23.66 6.45
C PHE A 527 26.71 -24.25 5.74
N ALA A 528 26.83 -25.53 5.37
CA ALA A 528 25.70 -26.36 4.96
C ALA A 528 24.91 -26.80 6.21
N LEU A 529 23.59 -26.60 6.20
CA LEU A 529 22.69 -27.11 7.23
C LEU A 529 22.32 -28.56 6.93
N SER A 530 23.08 -29.52 7.48
CA SER A 530 22.65 -30.92 7.53
C SER A 530 21.64 -31.11 8.67
N GLY A 531 20.35 -31.03 8.35
CA GLY A 531 19.27 -31.29 9.31
C GLY A 531 19.24 -32.76 9.74
N ALA A 532 19.25 -33.01 11.05
CA ALA A 532 19.15 -34.35 11.63
C ALA A 532 17.70 -34.87 11.62
N ASN A 533 17.18 -35.14 10.41
CA ASN A 533 16.08 -36.05 10.06
C ASN A 533 15.91 -35.92 8.55
N GLY A 534 16.31 -36.94 7.79
CA GLY A 534 16.45 -36.86 6.33
C GLY A 534 15.13 -36.68 5.59
N MET A 535 14.68 -35.43 5.47
CA MET A 535 13.48 -35.02 4.76
C MET A 535 13.90 -33.94 3.75
N ASP A 536 13.69 -34.21 2.46
CA ASP A 536 14.04 -33.29 1.38
C ASP A 536 12.96 -32.22 1.26
N TRP A 537 13.36 -30.95 1.41
CA TRP A 537 12.44 -29.82 1.41
C TRP A 537 11.84 -29.51 0.04
N HIS A 538 12.33 -30.10 -1.05
CA HIS A 538 11.62 -30.05 -2.34
C HIS A 538 10.37 -30.94 -2.36
N ALA A 539 10.44 -32.14 -1.78
CA ALA A 539 9.30 -33.08 -1.77
C ALA A 539 8.11 -32.60 -0.92
N ALA A 540 8.37 -31.80 0.13
CA ALA A 540 7.33 -31.22 0.98
C ALA A 540 6.56 -30.05 0.33
N ALA A 541 7.16 -29.39 -0.66
CA ALA A 541 6.48 -28.34 -1.44
C ALA A 541 5.50 -28.97 -2.44
N ASP A 542 5.91 -30.04 -3.12
CA ASP A 542 5.09 -30.73 -4.12
C ASP A 542 3.80 -31.33 -3.52
N GLU A 543 3.86 -31.94 -2.32
CA GLU A 543 2.63 -32.41 -1.63
C GLU A 543 1.70 -31.28 -1.18
N PHE A 544 2.23 -30.08 -0.88
CA PHE A 544 1.41 -28.92 -0.51
C PHE A 544 0.66 -28.34 -1.71
N PHE A 545 1.30 -28.23 -2.88
CA PHE A 545 0.63 -27.81 -4.11
C PHE A 545 -0.35 -28.87 -4.64
N ALA A 546 0.01 -30.17 -4.60
CA ALA A 546 -0.90 -31.26 -4.94
C ALA A 546 -2.10 -31.41 -3.98
N GLY A 547 -2.03 -30.80 -2.78
CA GLY A 547 -3.15 -30.69 -1.86
C GLY A 547 -4.15 -29.58 -2.23
N LEU A 548 -3.67 -28.49 -2.83
CA LEU A 548 -4.51 -27.36 -3.25
C LEU A 548 -5.36 -27.67 -4.50
N GLU A 549 -4.85 -28.48 -5.43
CA GLU A 549 -5.61 -28.94 -6.61
C GLU A 549 -6.81 -29.85 -6.26
N ARG A 550 -6.89 -30.41 -5.04
CA ARG A 550 -8.03 -31.24 -4.60
C ARG A 550 -9.14 -30.50 -3.85
N LEU A 551 -9.08 -29.17 -3.81
CA LEU A 551 -10.13 -28.32 -3.22
C LEU A 551 -10.80 -27.39 -4.26
N GLY A 552 -10.65 -27.72 -5.55
CA GLY A 552 -11.19 -26.99 -6.70
C GLY A 552 -11.95 -27.87 -7.71
N GLU A 553 -12.72 -28.86 -7.25
CA GLU A 553 -13.77 -29.57 -8.01
C GLU A 553 -15.12 -29.50 -7.26
#